data_AF-A0A379SNG3-F1
#
_entry.id   AF-A0A379SNG3-F1
#
_cell.length_a   1.000
_cell.length_b   1.000
_cell.length_c   1.000
_cell.angle_alpha   90.00
_cell.angle_beta   90.00
_cell.angle_gamma   90.00
#
_symmetry.space_group_name_H-M   'P 1'
#
loop_
_entity.id
_entity.type
_entity.pdbx_description
1 polymer ?
#
loop_
_entity_poly.entity_id
_entity_poly.type
_entity_poly.pdbx_seq_one_letter_code
_entity_poly.pdbx_strand_id
1 'polypeptide(L)'
;MHGGVGSAQQVANTAGELAKLPDDAAPKVFSKGLCATHRYRVPGAREEAQQAFPHVMQRALPQLRLSRLNGSSEAQARLDALDGDHDLADRYLRAVARRA
;
A
#
# COMPACT_ATOMS: atom_id res chain seq x y z
N MET A 1 -11.85 18.06 -0.73
CA MET A 1 -10.75 17.18 -1.14
C MET A 1 -10.70 17.15 -2.64
N HIS A 2 -9.59 17.55 -3.27
CA HIS A 2 -9.43 17.46 -4.72
C HIS A 2 -9.11 16.02 -5.08
N GLY A 3 -10.15 15.20 -5.31
CA GLY A 3 -9.98 13.85 -5.82
C GLY A 3 -9.40 13.96 -7.23
N GLY A 4 -8.12 13.63 -7.39
CA GLY A 4 -7.50 13.56 -8.70
C GLY A 4 -8.24 12.55 -9.57
N VAL A 5 -8.47 12.90 -10.83
CA VAL A 5 -9.18 12.05 -11.83
C VAL A 5 -8.40 10.80 -12.27
N GLY A 6 -7.26 10.52 -11.65
CA GLY A 6 -6.40 9.37 -11.99
C GLY A 6 -6.82 8.09 -11.27
N SER A 7 -6.84 6.97 -12.01
CA SER A 7 -6.92 5.65 -11.40
C SER A 7 -5.72 5.38 -10.49
N ALA A 8 -5.89 4.53 -9.49
CA ALA A 8 -4.80 4.13 -8.59
C ALA A 8 -3.56 3.64 -9.36
N GLN A 9 -3.76 2.92 -10.48
CA GLN A 9 -2.68 2.46 -11.34
C GLN A 9 -1.94 3.62 -12.03
N GLN A 10 -2.67 4.62 -12.54
CA GLN A 10 -2.04 5.79 -13.17
C GLN A 10 -1.22 6.60 -12.16
N VAL A 11 -1.73 6.75 -10.94
CA VAL A 11 -1.02 7.42 -9.85
C VAL A 11 0.25 6.65 -9.48
N ALA A 12 0.14 5.33 -9.29
CA ALA A 12 1.26 4.48 -8.94
C ALA A 12 2.34 4.45 -10.03
N ASN A 13 1.94 4.34 -11.30
CA ASN A 13 2.86 4.38 -12.44
C ASN A 13 3.59 5.71 -12.52
N THR A 14 2.87 6.83 -12.42
CA THR A 14 3.47 8.17 -12.42
C THR A 14 4.48 8.33 -11.29
N ALA A 15 4.12 7.87 -10.08
CA ALA A 15 5.03 7.89 -8.95
C ALA A 15 6.28 7.02 -9.18
N GLY A 16 6.15 5.88 -9.86
CA GLY A 16 7.28 5.03 -10.21
C GLY A 16 8.21 5.64 -11.24
N GLU A 17 7.67 6.32 -12.25
CA GLU A 17 8.48 7.08 -13.21
C GLU A 17 9.25 8.21 -12.51
N LEU A 18 8.60 8.94 -11.59
CA LEU A 18 9.28 9.95 -10.77
C LEU A 18 10.38 9.37 -9.88
N ALA A 19 10.15 8.21 -9.25
CA ALA A 19 11.12 7.57 -8.35
C ALA A 19 12.35 6.98 -9.07
N LYS A 20 12.26 6.78 -10.40
CA LYS A 20 13.39 6.34 -11.23
C LYS A 20 14.30 7.51 -11.62
N LEU A 21 13.83 8.74 -11.54
CA LEU A 21 14.64 9.90 -11.87
C LEU A 21 15.87 9.99 -10.93
N PRO A 22 17.06 10.26 -11.47
CA PRO A 22 18.22 10.56 -10.65
C PRO A 22 17.98 11.89 -9.93
N ASP A 23 18.31 11.91 -8.65
CA ASP A 23 18.28 13.12 -7.83
C ASP A 23 19.69 13.35 -7.31
N ASP A 24 20.42 14.22 -8.00
CA ASP A 24 21.81 14.53 -7.68
C ASP A 24 21.94 15.34 -6.38
N ALA A 25 20.84 15.97 -5.92
CA ALA A 25 20.77 16.67 -4.64
C ALA A 25 20.39 15.73 -3.49
N ALA A 26 20.03 14.47 -3.76
CA ALA A 26 19.64 13.52 -2.73
C ALA A 26 20.83 13.23 -1.80
N PRO A 27 20.66 13.42 -0.47
CA PRO A 27 21.70 13.08 0.48
C PRO A 27 21.96 11.56 0.43
N LYS A 28 23.17 11.15 0.04
CA LYS A 28 23.65 9.74 0.11
C LYS A 28 23.91 9.27 1.56
N VAL A 29 23.16 9.83 2.51
CA VAL A 29 23.42 9.68 3.93
C VAL A 29 22.70 8.45 4.45
N PHE A 30 23.34 7.75 5.37
CA PHE A 30 22.74 6.68 6.15
C PHE A 30 21.41 7.12 6.75
N SER A 31 20.31 6.53 6.29
CA SER A 31 18.99 6.74 6.87
C SER A 31 18.57 5.52 7.69
N LYS A 32 17.72 5.73 8.71
CA LYS A 32 17.14 4.62 9.46
C LYS A 32 16.33 3.68 8.56
N GLY A 33 15.68 4.22 7.52
CA GLY A 33 15.00 3.45 6.48
C GLY A 33 15.96 2.56 5.69
N LEU A 34 17.12 3.08 5.28
CA LEU A 34 18.15 2.29 4.59
C LEU A 34 18.67 1.16 5.50
N CYS A 35 18.94 1.45 6.78
CA CYS A 35 19.33 0.43 7.75
C CYS A 35 18.24 -0.65 7.93
N ALA A 36 16.96 -0.26 7.99
CA ALA A 36 15.84 -1.18 8.11
C ALA A 36 15.70 -2.08 6.86
N THR A 37 15.81 -1.53 5.66
CA THR A 37 15.84 -2.29 4.40
C THR A 37 16.98 -3.30 4.39
N HIS A 38 18.19 -2.89 4.78
CA HIS A 38 19.32 -3.83 4.87
C HIS A 38 19.15 -4.89 5.97
N ARG A 39 18.64 -4.50 7.14
CA ARG A 39 18.49 -5.38 8.31
C ARG A 39 17.39 -6.42 8.10
N TYR A 40 16.26 -6.00 7.56
CA TYR A 40 15.07 -6.85 7.40
C TYR A 40 14.90 -7.39 5.98
N ARG A 41 15.79 -7.01 5.04
CA ARG A 41 15.76 -7.42 3.63
C ARG A 41 14.40 -7.17 2.95
N VAL A 42 13.75 -6.10 3.35
CA VAL A 42 12.48 -5.63 2.78
C VAL A 42 12.74 -4.47 1.83
N PRO A 43 12.01 -4.36 0.71
CA PRO A 43 12.13 -3.23 -0.19
C PRO A 43 12.01 -1.90 0.55
N GLY A 44 12.90 -0.97 0.26
CA GLY A 44 12.81 0.39 0.76
C GLY A 44 11.69 1.18 0.07
N ALA A 45 11.31 2.31 0.66
CA ALA A 45 10.27 3.18 0.08
C ALA A 45 10.57 3.63 -1.36
N ARG A 46 11.85 3.85 -1.70
CA ARG A 46 12.26 4.18 -3.07
C ARG A 46 12.07 3.00 -4.03
N GLU A 47 12.41 1.79 -3.61
CA GLU A 47 12.29 0.58 -4.43
C GLU A 47 10.81 0.24 -4.67
N GLU A 48 9.97 0.35 -3.64
CA GLU A 48 8.50 0.27 -3.77
C GLU A 48 7.95 1.26 -4.80
N ALA A 49 8.35 2.53 -4.67
CA ALA A 49 7.89 3.58 -5.56
C ALA A 49 8.31 3.26 -7.00
N GLN A 50 9.58 2.91 -7.24
CA GLN A 50 10.11 2.54 -8.57
C GLN A 50 9.36 1.38 -9.23
N GLN A 51 8.81 0.46 -8.43
CA GLN A 51 7.98 -0.66 -8.89
C GLN A 51 6.48 -0.32 -8.98
N ALA A 52 6.10 0.95 -8.83
CA ALA A 52 4.71 1.41 -8.80
C ALA A 52 3.90 0.81 -7.64
N PHE A 53 4.50 0.72 -6.46
CA PHE A 53 3.88 0.30 -5.19
C PHE A 53 3.10 -1.03 -5.29
N PRO A 54 3.76 -2.14 -5.66
CA PRO A 54 3.09 -3.44 -5.83
C PRO A 54 2.34 -3.87 -4.57
N HIS A 55 2.88 -3.64 -3.37
CA HIS A 55 2.19 -3.98 -2.13
C HIS A 55 0.92 -3.16 -1.90
N VAL A 56 0.93 -1.86 -2.25
CA VAL A 56 -0.26 -1.01 -2.13
C VAL A 56 -1.31 -1.45 -3.14
N MET A 57 -0.91 -1.68 -4.38
CA MET A 57 -1.80 -2.02 -5.49
C MET A 57 -2.42 -3.41 -5.35
N GLN A 58 -1.63 -4.39 -4.90
CA GLN A 58 -2.03 -5.79 -4.87
C GLN A 58 -2.62 -6.22 -3.52
N ARG A 59 -2.26 -5.56 -2.41
CA ARG A 59 -2.69 -5.97 -1.06
C ARG A 59 -3.52 -4.89 -0.37
N ALA A 60 -2.96 -3.70 -0.17
CA ALA A 60 -3.58 -2.69 0.68
C ALA A 60 -4.88 -2.12 0.08
N LEU A 61 -4.88 -1.73 -1.20
CA LEU A 61 -6.06 -1.14 -1.84
C LEU A 61 -7.23 -2.13 -2.01
N PRO A 62 -6.99 -3.39 -2.45
CA PRO A 62 -8.05 -4.40 -2.44
C PRO A 62 -8.63 -4.62 -1.04
N GLN A 63 -7.78 -4.75 -0.01
CA GLN A 63 -8.24 -4.95 1.36
C GLN A 63 -9.04 -3.75 1.89
N LEU A 64 -8.57 -2.53 1.64
CA LEU A 64 -9.28 -1.30 2.01
C LEU A 64 -10.68 -1.24 1.38
N ARG A 65 -10.79 -1.61 0.11
CA ARG A 65 -12.08 -1.66 -0.61
C ARG A 65 -12.99 -2.73 0.00
N LEU A 66 -12.45 -3.90 0.30
CA LEU A 66 -13.20 -4.99 0.92
C LEU A 66 -13.75 -4.59 2.29
N SER A 67 -12.92 -4.05 3.18
CA SER A 67 -13.37 -3.60 4.51
C SER A 67 -14.43 -2.50 4.42
N ARG A 68 -14.30 -1.56 3.46
CA ARG A 68 -15.35 -0.56 3.20
C ARG A 68 -16.67 -1.17 2.74
N LEU A 69 -16.62 -2.13 1.82
CA LEU A 69 -17.81 -2.84 1.34
C LEU A 69 -18.48 -3.65 2.46
N ASN A 70 -17.69 -4.16 3.41
CA ASN A 70 -18.18 -4.87 4.59
C ASN A 70 -18.74 -3.95 5.68
N GLY A 71 -18.76 -2.63 5.47
CA GLY A 71 -19.31 -1.66 6.43
C GLY A 71 -18.38 -1.33 7.61
N SER A 72 -17.09 -1.69 7.52
CA SER A 72 -16.10 -1.31 8.52
C SER A 72 -15.93 0.21 8.57
N SER A 73 -15.63 0.76 9.74
CA SER A 73 -15.28 2.17 9.86
C SER A 73 -14.02 2.49 9.05
N GLU A 74 -13.87 3.74 8.59
CA GLU A 74 -12.67 4.16 7.85
C GLU A 74 -11.37 3.89 8.61
N ALA A 75 -11.38 4.01 9.95
CA ALA A 75 -10.22 3.71 10.77
C ALA A 75 -9.86 2.21 10.72
N GLN A 76 -10.85 1.33 10.84
CA GLN A 76 -10.65 -0.12 10.72
C GLN A 76 -10.20 -0.51 9.32
N ALA A 77 -10.85 0.01 8.29
CA ALA A 77 -10.50 -0.30 6.92
C ALA A 77 -9.05 0.08 6.56
N ARG A 78 -8.53 1.18 7.14
CA ARG A 78 -7.11 1.58 6.99
C ARG A 78 -6.15 0.67 7.75
N LEU A 79 -6.53 0.21 8.94
CA LEU A 79 -5.73 -0.74 9.71
C LEU A 79 -5.66 -2.10 8.99
N ASP A 80 -6.80 -2.61 8.50
CA ASP A 80 -6.86 -3.86 7.74
C ASP A 80 -5.96 -3.80 6.50
N ALA A 81 -5.95 -2.65 5.80
CA ALA A 81 -5.11 -2.43 4.64
C ALA A 81 -3.60 -2.41 4.96
N LEU A 82 -3.22 -2.13 6.22
CA LEU A 82 -1.83 -2.17 6.68
C LEU A 82 -1.41 -3.59 7.06
N ASP A 83 -2.26 -4.30 7.81
CA ASP A 83 -1.92 -5.63 8.35
C ASP A 83 -1.97 -6.71 7.26
N GLY A 84 -2.82 -6.54 6.23
CA GLY A 84 -2.74 -7.28 4.98
C GLY A 84 -2.67 -8.81 5.15
N ASP A 85 -3.34 -9.36 6.15
CA ASP A 85 -3.40 -10.80 6.39
C ASP A 85 -4.54 -11.39 5.57
N HIS A 86 -4.16 -12.08 4.49
CA HIS A 86 -5.07 -12.57 3.45
C HIS A 86 -6.12 -13.56 4.00
N ASP A 87 -5.87 -14.14 5.18
CA ASP A 87 -6.74 -15.11 5.84
C ASP A 87 -7.91 -14.45 6.61
N LEU A 88 -7.75 -13.19 7.04
CA LEU A 88 -8.81 -12.49 7.76
C LEU A 88 -9.94 -12.07 6.82
N ALA A 89 -9.62 -11.70 5.58
CA ALA A 89 -10.59 -11.33 4.54
C ALA A 89 -11.56 -12.47 4.19
N ASP A 90 -11.04 -13.71 4.04
CA ASP A 90 -11.86 -14.89 3.73
C ASP A 90 -12.72 -15.31 4.94
N ARG A 91 -12.17 -15.21 6.16
CA ARG A 91 -12.94 -15.39 7.40
C ARG A 91 -14.02 -14.33 7.58
N TYR A 92 -13.74 -13.07 7.23
CA TYR A 92 -14.70 -11.97 7.31
C TYR A 92 -15.87 -12.17 6.35
N LEU A 93 -15.57 -12.48 5.07
CA LEU A 93 -16.58 -12.81 4.07
C LEU A 93 -17.50 -13.97 4.52
N ARG A 94 -16.92 -15.03 5.09
CA ARG A 94 -17.67 -16.17 5.65
C ARG A 94 -18.46 -15.85 6.92
N ALA A 95 -18.06 -14.85 7.70
CA ALA A 95 -18.78 -14.44 8.91
C ALA A 95 -19.97 -13.54 8.57
N VAL A 96 -19.80 -12.61 7.62
CA VAL A 96 -20.87 -11.72 7.15
C VAL A 96 -21.95 -12.49 6.38
N ALA A 97 -21.56 -13.45 5.52
CA ALA A 97 -22.52 -14.29 4.79
C ALA A 97 -23.38 -15.19 5.70
N ARG A 98 -23.01 -15.41 6.96
CA ARG A 98 -23.82 -16.16 7.95
C ARG A 98 -24.80 -15.29 8.72
N ARG A 99 -24.78 -13.98 8.50
CA ARG A 99 -25.59 -13.01 9.24
C ARG A 99 -26.71 -12.39 8.39
N ALA A 100 -26.84 -12.81 7.13
CA ALA A 100 -27.95 -12.55 6.21
C ALA A 100 -28.75 -13.83 6.01
#